data_AF-A0A2R5FNK0-F1
#
_entry.id   AF-A0A2R5FNK0-F1
#
_cell.length_a   1.000
_cell.length_b   1.000
_cell.length_c   1.000
_cell.angle_alpha   90.00
_cell.angle_beta   90.00
_cell.angle_gamma   90.00
#
_symmetry.space_group_name_H-M   'P 1'
#
loop_
_entity.id
_entity.type
_entity.pdbx_description
1 polymer ?
#
loop_
_entity_poly.entity_id
_entity_poly.type
_entity_poly.pdbx_seq_one_letter_code
_entity_poly.pdbx_strand_id
1 'polypeptide(L)' 'MFDEMELVSYHHTFETIVNSLNDNCFVVERLIETTPNDSIRNKYPRFYERTSNYPSFCAISAIYLPNQK' A
#
# COMPACT_ATOMS: atom_id res chain seq x y z
N MET A 1 -15.86 -13.60 -16.24
CA MET A 1 -17.15 -13.25 -15.64
C MET A 1 -16.89 -12.74 -14.23
N PHE A 2 -16.70 -11.43 -14.11
CA PHE A 2 -16.74 -10.65 -12.87
C PHE A 2 -17.74 -9.49 -13.08
N ASP A 3 -18.73 -9.69 -13.95
CA ASP A 3 -19.52 -8.60 -14.56
C ASP A 3 -20.52 -7.93 -13.60
N GLU A 4 -20.59 -8.39 -12.34
CA GLU A 4 -21.46 -7.83 -11.29
C GLU A 4 -20.71 -7.18 -10.12
N MET A 5 -19.36 -7.18 -10.09
CA MET A 5 -18.60 -6.48 -9.05
C MET A 5 -18.14 -5.10 -9.52
N GLU A 6 -18.84 -4.06 -9.07
CA GLU A 6 -18.39 -2.68 -9.21
C GLU A 6 -17.24 -2.41 -8.22
N LEU A 7 -16.03 -2.19 -8.74
CA LEU A 7 -14.88 -1.79 -7.93
C LEU A 7 -14.93 -0.28 -7.69
N VAL A 8 -15.40 0.12 -6.50
CA VAL A 8 -15.24 1.50 -6.02
C VAL A 8 -13.88 1.63 -5.35
N SER A 9 -13.06 2.57 -5.82
CA SER A 9 -11.74 2.87 -5.25
C SER A 9 -11.67 4.29 -4.73
N TYR A 10 -11.00 4.48 -3.59
CA TYR A 10 -10.82 5.78 -2.94
C TYR A 10 -9.35 6.17 -2.97
N HIS A 11 -9.07 7.40 -3.41
CA HIS A 11 -7.72 7.93 -3.42
C HIS A 11 -7.43 8.66 -2.10
N HIS A 12 -6.36 8.24 -1.42
CA HIS A 12 -5.84 8.89 -0.22
C HIS A 12 -4.34 9.10 -0.35
N THR A 13 -3.85 10.22 0.18
CA THR A 13 -2.40 10.46 0.28
C THR A 13 -1.80 9.65 1.43
N PHE A 14 -0.49 9.43 1.39
CA PHE A 14 0.24 8.82 2.52
C PHE A 14 0.01 9.58 3.82
N GLU A 15 0.05 10.92 3.76
CA GLU A 15 -0.20 11.78 4.91
C GLU A 15 -1.59 11.53 5.51
N THR A 16 -2.63 11.48 4.67
CA THR A 16 -4.01 11.20 5.12
C THR A 16 -4.10 9.84 5.81
N ILE A 17 -3.47 8.80 5.26
CA ILE A 17 -3.50 7.45 5.83
C ILE A 17 -2.77 7.42 7.18
N VAL A 18 -1.55 7.96 7.24
CA VAL A 18 -0.72 7.95 8.46
C VAL A 18 -1.36 8.78 9.57
N ASN A 19 -1.88 9.97 9.26
CA ASN A 19 -2.58 10.80 10.24
C ASN A 19 -3.83 10.09 10.76
N SER A 20 -4.60 9.44 9.88
CA SER A 20 -5.78 8.66 10.31
C SER A 20 -5.42 7.52 11.25
N LEU A 21 -4.28 6.84 11.03
CA LEU A 21 -3.79 5.80 11.95
C LEU A 21 -3.43 6.40 13.32
N ASN A 22 -2.64 7.48 13.33
CA ASN A 22 -2.24 8.17 14.56
C ASN A 22 -3.45 8.69 15.36
N ASP A 23 -4.43 9.28 14.66
CA ASP A 23 -5.67 9.78 15.24
C ASP A 23 -6.49 8.68 15.92
N ASN A 24 -6.36 7.44 15.45
CA ASN A 24 -7.01 6.25 16.00
C ASN A 24 -6.08 5.42 16.89
N CYS A 25 -5.05 6.05 17.47
CA CYS A 25 -4.13 5.44 18.43
C CYS A 25 -3.31 4.27 17.86
N PHE A 26 -3.09 4.23 16.55
CA PHE A 26 -2.11 3.34 15.94
C PHE A 26 -0.80 4.09 15.74
N VAL A 27 0.32 3.43 16.04
CA VAL A 27 1.66 3.90 15.68
C VAL A 27 2.18 3.05 14.54
N VAL A 28 2.57 3.69 13.44
CA VAL A 28 3.16 3.00 12.29
C VAL A 28 4.50 2.40 12.69
N GLU A 29 4.61 1.08 12.56
CA GLU A 29 5.83 0.34 12.84
C GLU A 29 6.67 0.17 11.56
N ARG A 30 6.00 -0.12 10.44
CA ARG A 30 6.67 -0.38 9.17
C ARG A 30 5.79 0.00 8.00
N LEU A 31 6.40 0.56 6.96
CA LEU A 31 5.78 0.83 5.67
C LEU A 31 6.63 0.22 4.56
N ILE A 32 6.00 -0.48 3.63
CA ILE A 32 6.66 -1.09 2.47
C ILE A 32 5.86 -0.76 1.21
N GLU A 33 6.49 -0.04 0.29
CA GLU A 33 6.05 0.03 -1.10
C GLU A 33 6.61 -1.17 -1.85
N THR A 34 5.73 -2.03 -2.38
CA THR A 34 6.18 -3.29 -2.98
C THR A 34 6.82 -3.07 -4.34
N THR A 35 7.98 -3.68 -4.56
CA THR A 35 8.66 -3.71 -5.85
C THR A 35 8.69 -5.13 -6.42
N PRO A 36 8.67 -5.29 -7.75
CA PRO A 36 8.74 -6.61 -8.37
C PRO A 36 10.09 -7.29 -8.08
N ASN A 37 10.09 -8.61 -7.97
CA ASN A 37 11.32 -9.41 -7.87
C ASN A 37 12.03 -9.44 -9.24
N ASP A 38 13.36 -9.42 -9.28
CA ASP A 38 14.15 -9.55 -10.50
C ASP A 38 13.83 -10.81 -11.33
N SER A 39 13.37 -11.88 -10.68
CA SER A 39 12.98 -13.12 -11.37
C SER A 39 11.85 -12.95 -12.38
N ILE A 40 11.00 -11.92 -12.22
CA ILE A 40 9.89 -11.64 -13.14
C ILE A 40 10.24 -10.62 -14.22
N ARG A 41 11.45 -10.02 -14.18
CA ARG A 41 11.90 -9.00 -15.16
C ARG A 41 11.81 -9.50 -16.59
N ASN A 42 12.38 -10.67 -16.87
CA ASN A 42 12.41 -11.23 -18.24
C ASN A 42 11.04 -11.78 -18.67
N LYS A 43 10.21 -12.20 -17.72
CA LYS A 43 8.89 -12.78 -18.00
C LYS A 43 7.85 -11.70 -18.34
N TYR A 44 7.95 -10.55 -17.67
CA TYR A 44 6.97 -9.46 -17.77
C TYR A 44 7.66 -8.08 -17.81
N PRO A 45 8.51 -7.79 -18.81
CA PRO A 45 9.38 -6.62 -18.80
C PRO A 45 8.62 -5.30 -18.67
N ARG A 46 7.51 -5.14 -19.40
CA ARG A 46 6.66 -3.94 -19.33
C ARG A 46 6.06 -3.71 -17.94
N PHE A 47 5.57 -4.77 -17.29
CA PHE A 47 4.97 -4.65 -15.97
C PHE A 47 6.04 -4.44 -14.90
N TYR A 48 7.18 -5.13 -15.04
CA TYR A 48 8.34 -4.96 -14.17
C TYR A 48 8.83 -3.51 -14.17
N GLU A 49 9.06 -2.90 -15.34
CA GLU A 49 9.52 -1.51 -15.43
C GLU A 49 8.51 -0.54 -14.79
N ARG A 50 7.21 -0.73 -15.06
CA ARG A 50 6.17 0.11 -14.48
C ARG A 50 6.14 0.00 -12.96
N THR A 51 6.06 -1.21 -12.40
CA THR A 51 5.90 -1.40 -10.95
C THR A 51 7.18 -1.15 -10.16
N SER A 52 8.34 -1.11 -10.83
CA SER A 52 9.60 -0.67 -10.22
C SER A 52 9.67 0.84 -9.99
N ASN A 53 9.00 1.62 -10.85
CA ASN A 53 8.98 3.09 -10.76
C ASN A 53 7.70 3.63 -10.10
N TYR A 54 6.61 2.85 -10.15
CA TYR A 54 5.29 3.22 -9.65
C TYR A 54 4.72 2.08 -8.82
N PRO A 55 4.94 2.10 -7.49
CA PRO A 55 4.43 1.07 -6.60
C PRO A 55 2.92 0.96 -6.72
N SER A 56 2.42 -0.26 -6.98
CA SER A 56 0.98 -0.50 -7.10
C SER A 56 0.31 -0.76 -5.74
N PHE A 57 1.11 -1.11 -4.73
CA PHE A 57 0.63 -1.42 -3.39
C PHE A 57 1.57 -0.86 -2.34
N CYS A 58 0.97 -0.36 -1.25
CA CYS A 58 1.64 0.03 -0.02
C CYS A 58 1.13 -0.85 1.12
N ALA A 59 2.02 -1.55 1.80
CA ALA A 59 1.73 -2.32 3.00
C ALA A 59 2.16 -1.53 4.25
N ILE A 60 1.28 -1.46 5.24
CA ILE A 60 1.53 -0.75 6.50
C ILE A 60 1.30 -1.71 7.66
N SER A 61 2.31 -1.87 8.51
CA SER A 61 2.21 -2.50 9.84
C SER A 61 2.08 -1.41 10.89
N ALA A 62 1.13 -1.54 11.80
CA ALA A 62 0.93 -0.59 12.88
C ALA A 62 0.53 -1.28 14.18
N ILE A 63 0.93 -0.69 15.30
CA ILE A 63 0.68 -1.19 16.65
C ILE A 63 -0.38 -0.29 17.29
N TYR A 64 -1.44 -0.89 17.82
CA TYR A 64 -2.48 -0.17 18.54
C TYR A 64 -2.03 0.14 19.98
N LEU A 65 -2.00 1.42 20.34
CA LEU A 65 -1.54 1.94 21.63
C LEU A 65 -2.59 2.91 22.23
N PRO A 66 -3.69 2.40 22.82
CA PRO A 66 -4.82 3.21 23.27
C PRO A 66 -4.52 4.18 24.42
N ASN A 67 -3.41 3.98 25.15
CA ASN A 67 -3.11 4.70 26.39
C ASN A 67 -2.00 5.76 26.24
N GLN A 68 -1.70 6.20 25.01
CA GLN A 68 -0.61 7.14 24.70
C GLN A 68 -1.10 8.55 24.29
N LYS A 69 -2.38 8.88 24.53
CA LYS A 69 -2.94 10.22 24.33
C LYS A 69 -3.14 10.96 25.64
#